data_AF-A0A7D9LLM4-F1
#
_entry.id   AF-A0A7D9LLM4-F1
#
_cell.length_a   1.000
_cell.length_b   1.000
_cell.length_c   1.000
_cell.angle_alpha   90.00
_cell.angle_beta   90.00
_cell.angle_gamma   90.00
#
_symmetry.space_group_name_H-M   'P 1'
#
loop_
_entity.id
_entity.type
_entity.pdbx_description
1 polymer ?
#
loop_
_entity_poly.entity_id
_entity_poly.type
_entity_poly.pdbx_seq_one_letter_code
_entity_poly.pdbx_strand_id
1 'polypeptide(L)'
;MLVRYSILLVFVLGTVYAQTNNCETEYKPADYKCKRRVPTDCKVEQLDCPTSWKSGIPEGSETSAPMIYQKFLNCHEGFTLCGYVPIHRRSGEVLGQSGVTIGAGVDLGSKSRASFASLSSTLVDKLEPYFGLKRNLAACAVIERPLRLTLEEANILTDAVKNDVVTEVSNRYNRNKDENALPFASLPRGIRTAIVSVWCQFGSPSAYPKFWGFVTKNEWNNAIKELRNFYKNPNKQAKGDLKRRNDEADIIEAALE
;
A
#
# COMPACT_ATOMS: atom_id res chain seq x y z
N MET A 1 -37.63 26.44 -57.79
CA MET A 1 -36.15 26.53 -57.79
C MET A 1 -35.68 26.24 -56.37
N LEU A 2 -35.40 24.97 -56.07
CA LEU A 2 -35.03 24.50 -54.72
C LEU A 2 -33.50 24.29 -54.68
N VAL A 3 -32.80 25.12 -53.93
CA VAL A 3 -31.36 24.97 -53.69
C VAL A 3 -31.18 24.07 -52.47
N ARG A 4 -30.72 22.84 -52.68
CA ARG A 4 -30.31 21.92 -51.62
C ARG A 4 -28.88 22.30 -51.16
N TYR A 5 -28.74 22.80 -49.94
CA TYR A 5 -27.45 22.92 -49.28
C TYR A 5 -27.09 21.57 -48.63
N SER A 6 -26.13 20.87 -49.22
CA SER A 6 -25.49 19.70 -48.60
C SER A 6 -24.45 20.19 -47.59
N ILE A 7 -24.74 20.05 -46.29
CA ILE A 7 -23.76 20.29 -45.23
C ILE A 7 -22.84 19.08 -45.17
N LEU A 8 -21.60 19.27 -45.62
CA LEU A 8 -20.54 18.28 -45.52
C LEU A 8 -20.04 18.24 -44.06
N LEU A 9 -20.46 17.22 -43.30
CA LEU A 9 -19.93 16.93 -41.97
C LEU A 9 -18.49 16.42 -42.11
N VAL A 10 -17.51 17.28 -41.87
CA VAL A 10 -16.10 16.90 -41.74
C VAL A 10 -15.92 16.26 -40.38
N PHE A 11 -15.95 14.92 -40.32
CA PHE A 11 -15.48 14.17 -39.16
C PHE A 11 -13.95 14.31 -39.10
N VAL A 12 -13.47 15.23 -38.26
CA VAL A 12 -12.07 15.21 -37.81
C VAL A 12 -11.93 14.01 -36.89
N LEU A 13 -11.51 12.88 -37.46
CA LEU A 13 -11.02 11.74 -36.69
C LEU A 13 -9.74 12.19 -35.98
N GLY A 14 -9.90 12.73 -34.78
CA GLY A 14 -8.78 12.95 -33.87
C GLY A 14 -8.14 11.59 -33.60
N THR A 15 -6.98 11.36 -34.19
CA THR A 15 -6.12 10.24 -33.84
C THR A 15 -5.69 10.45 -32.39
N VAL A 16 -6.32 9.71 -31.48
CA VAL A 16 -5.80 9.54 -30.12
C VAL A 16 -4.50 8.77 -30.30
N TYR A 17 -3.39 9.49 -30.41
CA TYR A 17 -2.07 8.89 -30.29
C TYR A 17 -2.05 8.21 -28.91
N ALA A 18 -2.07 6.88 -28.89
CA ALA A 18 -1.61 6.15 -27.73
C ALA A 18 -0.18 6.63 -27.49
N GLN A 19 0.01 7.46 -26.46
CA GLN A 19 1.34 7.80 -25.99
C GLN A 19 2.01 6.47 -25.66
N THR A 20 2.92 6.04 -26.52
CA THR A 20 3.82 4.96 -26.19
C THR A 20 4.52 5.39 -24.92
N ASN A 21 4.41 4.62 -23.84
CA ASN A 21 5.05 4.86 -22.54
C ASN A 21 6.58 4.68 -22.64
N ASN A 22 7.20 5.36 -23.59
CA ASN A 22 8.62 5.39 -23.82
C ASN A 22 9.14 6.64 -23.14
N CYS A 23 10.09 6.45 -22.22
CA CYS A 23 10.82 7.54 -21.63
C CYS A 23 11.83 8.09 -22.64
N GLU A 24 12.01 9.40 -22.66
CA GLU A 24 13.05 10.06 -23.44
C GLU A 24 14.45 9.69 -22.95
N THR A 25 14.60 9.48 -21.64
CA THR A 25 15.84 9.07 -20.99
C THR A 25 15.69 7.73 -20.28
N GLU A 26 16.64 6.84 -20.53
CA GLU A 26 16.72 5.55 -19.85
C GLU A 26 17.08 5.72 -18.36
N TYR A 27 16.37 5.00 -17.49
CA TYR A 27 16.76 4.85 -16.09
C TYR A 27 18.00 3.96 -15.97
N LYS A 28 19.10 4.52 -15.42
CA LYS A 28 20.36 3.81 -15.19
C LYS A 28 20.55 3.51 -13.69
N PRO A 29 20.37 2.27 -13.22
CA PRO A 29 20.53 1.89 -11.82
C PRO A 29 21.84 2.34 -11.16
N ALA A 30 22.94 2.34 -11.93
CA ALA A 30 24.26 2.70 -11.44
C ALA A 30 24.33 4.12 -10.85
N ASP A 31 23.52 5.06 -11.36
CA ASP A 31 23.48 6.46 -10.93
C ASP A 31 22.79 6.63 -9.56
N TYR A 32 22.05 5.60 -9.12
CA TYR A 32 21.25 5.60 -7.89
C TYR A 32 21.79 4.65 -6.82
N LYS A 33 23.04 4.20 -6.95
CA LYS A 33 23.72 3.47 -5.87
C LYS A 33 23.70 4.30 -4.58
N CYS A 34 23.54 3.61 -3.46
CA CYS A 34 23.39 4.18 -2.11
C CYS A 34 22.10 4.96 -1.85
N LYS A 35 21.19 5.09 -2.83
CA LYS A 35 19.85 5.67 -2.67
C LYS A 35 18.82 4.59 -2.32
N ARG A 36 17.65 4.96 -1.81
CA ARG A 36 16.58 4.01 -1.42
C ARG A 36 15.36 4.06 -2.33
N ARG A 37 15.25 5.10 -3.13
CA ARG A 37 14.14 5.36 -4.05
C ARG A 37 14.58 6.33 -5.14
N VAL A 38 13.77 6.40 -6.18
CA VAL A 38 13.88 7.39 -7.26
C VAL A 38 12.50 8.03 -7.51
N PRO A 39 12.38 9.37 -7.63
CA PRO A 39 13.45 10.34 -7.52
C PRO A 39 13.95 10.46 -6.06
N THR A 40 15.20 10.90 -5.89
CA THR A 40 15.88 10.83 -4.58
C THR A 40 15.48 11.95 -3.62
N ASP A 41 14.86 13.00 -4.13
CA ASP A 41 14.36 14.16 -3.40
C ASP A 41 12.92 13.95 -2.88
N CYS A 42 12.26 12.84 -3.24
CA CYS A 42 10.96 12.51 -2.68
C CYS A 42 11.08 12.12 -1.20
N LYS A 43 10.65 13.02 -0.31
CA LYS A 43 10.77 12.86 1.14
C LYS A 43 9.56 12.11 1.71
N VAL A 44 9.80 11.43 2.82
CA VAL A 44 8.73 10.89 3.68
C VAL A 44 8.24 12.03 4.55
N GLU A 45 6.93 12.20 4.62
CA GLU A 45 6.27 13.15 5.50
C GLU A 45 6.57 12.82 6.96
N GLN A 46 6.78 13.85 7.77
CA GLN A 46 6.94 13.69 9.20
C GLN A 46 5.57 13.41 9.82
N LEU A 47 5.32 12.13 10.12
CA LEU A 47 4.16 11.71 10.89
C LEU A 47 4.47 11.79 12.38
N ASP A 48 3.51 12.23 13.18
CA ASP A 48 3.56 12.22 14.64
C ASP A 48 3.36 10.78 15.17
N CYS A 49 4.33 9.91 14.90
CA CYS A 49 4.30 8.51 15.29
C CYS A 49 4.84 8.32 16.71
N PRO A 50 4.15 7.54 17.56
CA PRO A 50 4.64 7.29 18.89
C PRO A 50 5.95 6.49 18.84
N THR A 51 6.81 6.69 19.83
CA THR A 51 8.08 5.98 19.96
C THR A 51 7.88 4.50 20.31
N SER A 52 6.74 4.16 20.92
CA SER A 52 6.32 2.81 21.28
C SER A 52 4.80 2.67 21.20
N TRP A 53 4.34 1.44 20.91
CA TRP A 53 2.92 1.09 20.83
C TRP A 53 2.45 0.22 22.01
N LYS A 54 3.25 0.08 23.07
CA LYS A 54 2.95 -0.75 24.25
C LYS A 54 1.63 -0.37 24.94
N SER A 55 1.25 0.89 24.90
CA SER A 55 -0.04 1.37 25.43
C SER A 55 -1.22 1.12 24.47
N GLY A 56 -0.98 0.38 23.39
CA GLY A 56 -1.95 0.11 22.34
C GLY A 56 -2.13 1.28 21.36
N ILE A 57 -3.22 1.19 20.61
CA ILE A 57 -3.75 2.27 19.80
C ILE A 57 -4.87 2.96 20.59
N PRO A 58 -5.24 4.22 20.28
CA PRO A 58 -6.46 4.81 20.81
C PRO A 58 -7.64 3.86 20.59
N GLU A 59 -8.51 3.72 21.60
CA GLU A 59 -9.72 2.87 21.59
C GLU A 59 -9.47 1.48 20.97
N GLY A 60 -8.33 0.87 21.33
CA GLY A 60 -7.88 -0.39 20.74
C GLY A 60 -8.75 -1.60 21.06
N SER A 61 -9.43 -1.57 22.21
CA SER A 61 -10.40 -2.59 22.64
C SER A 61 -11.76 -2.46 21.93
N GLU A 62 -12.04 -1.32 21.27
CA GLU A 62 -13.32 -1.09 20.61
C GLU A 62 -13.52 -2.02 19.40
N THR A 63 -14.73 -2.53 19.28
CA THR A 63 -15.14 -3.41 18.17
C THR A 63 -15.89 -2.65 17.08
N SER A 64 -16.37 -1.44 17.39
CA SER A 64 -17.04 -0.57 16.42
C SER A 64 -16.10 -0.04 15.34
N ALA A 65 -16.66 0.68 14.37
CA ALA A 65 -15.87 1.45 13.41
C ALA A 65 -15.04 2.55 14.14
N PRO A 66 -13.93 3.03 13.53
CA PRO A 66 -13.31 2.57 12.29
C PRO A 66 -12.73 1.15 12.39
N MET A 67 -12.68 0.43 11.26
CA MET A 67 -12.27 -0.99 11.20
C MET A 67 -10.82 -1.23 11.65
N ILE A 68 -9.94 -0.27 11.38
CA ILE A 68 -8.52 -0.31 11.75
C ILE A 68 -8.06 1.10 12.16
N TYR A 69 -6.90 1.18 12.79
CA TYR A 69 -6.23 2.44 13.06
C TYR A 69 -5.17 2.74 12.00
N GLN A 70 -5.56 3.48 10.97
CA GLN A 70 -4.73 3.75 9.78
C GLN A 70 -3.37 4.39 10.11
N LYS A 71 -3.31 5.26 11.14
CA LYS A 71 -2.06 5.91 11.56
C LYS A 71 -0.98 4.90 11.95
N PHE A 72 -1.35 3.75 12.55
CA PHE A 72 -0.39 2.68 12.84
C PHE A 72 0.31 2.18 11.57
N LEU A 73 -0.45 1.88 10.53
CA LEU A 73 0.10 1.43 9.25
C LEU A 73 0.98 2.51 8.63
N ASN A 74 0.49 3.75 8.58
CA ASN A 74 1.24 4.86 7.98
C ASN A 74 2.58 5.11 8.70
N CYS A 75 2.63 4.95 10.03
CA CYS A 75 3.87 5.04 10.80
C CYS A 75 4.92 3.98 10.45
N HIS A 76 4.48 2.83 9.93
CA HIS A 76 5.37 1.74 9.53
C HIS A 76 5.68 1.70 8.04
N GLU A 77 4.75 2.09 7.19
CA GLU A 77 4.97 2.19 5.73
C GLU A 77 5.73 3.47 5.35
N GLY A 78 5.60 4.52 6.16
CA GLY A 78 5.88 5.89 5.77
C GLY A 78 4.75 6.48 4.93
N PHE A 79 4.78 7.80 4.74
CA PHE A 79 3.81 8.51 3.91
C PHE A 79 4.52 9.50 3.00
N THR A 80 4.13 9.59 1.74
CA THR A 80 4.79 10.46 0.76
C THR A 80 3.77 11.23 -0.08
N LEU A 81 4.04 12.50 -0.33
CA LEU A 81 3.24 13.35 -1.23
C LEU A 81 3.73 13.36 -2.67
N CYS A 82 4.83 12.65 -2.93
CA CYS A 82 5.46 12.53 -4.24
C CYS A 82 5.50 11.06 -4.66
N GLY A 83 5.35 10.83 -5.97
CA GLY A 83 5.56 9.51 -6.54
C GLY A 83 7.03 9.13 -6.45
N TYR A 84 7.31 7.89 -6.10
CA TYR A 84 8.65 7.32 -6.12
C TYR A 84 8.61 5.84 -6.50
N VAL A 85 9.73 5.31 -6.98
CA VAL A 85 9.93 3.87 -7.17
C VAL A 85 10.97 3.41 -6.14
N PRO A 86 10.68 2.38 -5.32
CA PRO A 86 11.64 1.83 -4.38
C PRO A 86 12.74 1.04 -5.10
N ILE A 87 13.99 1.20 -4.67
CA ILE A 87 15.16 0.60 -5.31
C ILE A 87 16.10 -0.07 -4.30
N HIS A 88 16.85 -1.07 -4.75
CA HIS A 88 17.86 -1.75 -3.94
C HIS A 88 19.06 -0.84 -3.70
N ARG A 89 19.34 -0.52 -2.43
CA ARG A 89 20.36 0.46 -2.07
C ARG A 89 21.76 0.18 -2.64
N ARG A 90 22.14 -1.09 -2.83
CA ARG A 90 23.49 -1.42 -3.30
C ARG A 90 23.63 -1.35 -4.82
N SER A 91 22.62 -1.79 -5.57
CA SER A 91 22.67 -1.86 -7.04
C SER A 91 22.00 -0.66 -7.72
N GLY A 92 21.05 -0.01 -7.04
CA GLY A 92 20.16 1.00 -7.62
C GLY A 92 19.06 0.39 -8.48
N GLU A 93 18.93 -0.93 -8.57
CA GLU A 93 17.88 -1.58 -9.36
C GLU A 93 16.52 -1.44 -8.68
N VAL A 94 15.46 -1.33 -9.47
CA VAL A 94 14.08 -1.33 -8.93
C VAL A 94 13.82 -2.61 -8.15
N LEU A 95 13.19 -2.49 -6.98
CA LEU A 95 12.83 -3.66 -6.17
C LEU A 95 11.75 -4.48 -6.88
N GLY A 96 12.09 -5.73 -7.25
CA GLY A 96 11.14 -6.69 -7.81
C GLY A 96 10.38 -6.16 -9.03
N GLN A 97 9.05 -6.08 -8.90
CA GLN A 97 8.13 -5.59 -9.96
C GLN A 97 7.54 -4.21 -9.64
N SER A 98 8.14 -3.45 -8.73
CA SER A 98 7.55 -2.20 -8.25
C SER A 98 7.25 -1.20 -9.37
N GLY A 99 6.09 -0.55 -9.24
CA GLY A 99 5.72 0.63 -10.01
C GLY A 99 5.95 1.93 -9.25
N VAL A 100 5.37 3.02 -9.76
CA VAL A 100 5.34 4.30 -9.05
C VAL A 100 4.48 4.14 -7.80
N THR A 101 5.05 4.50 -6.66
CA THR A 101 4.48 4.36 -5.32
C THR A 101 4.26 5.73 -4.70
N ILE A 102 3.15 5.95 -4.02
CA ILE A 102 2.81 7.23 -3.35
C ILE A 102 1.95 6.99 -2.10
N GLY A 103 1.77 8.00 -1.24
CA GLY A 103 0.97 7.88 -0.02
C GLY A 103 1.61 6.90 0.96
N ALA A 104 0.80 6.04 1.58
CA ALA A 104 1.28 4.95 2.44
C ALA A 104 1.52 3.63 1.68
N GLY A 105 2.37 3.70 0.65
CA GLY A 105 2.80 2.53 -0.12
C GLY A 105 1.82 2.07 -1.21
N VAL A 106 1.05 2.99 -1.81
CA VAL A 106 0.16 2.66 -2.93
C VAL A 106 0.98 2.51 -4.21
N ASP A 107 1.19 1.26 -4.65
CA ASP A 107 1.90 0.94 -5.90
C ASP A 107 0.94 0.95 -7.12
N LEU A 108 1.12 1.97 -7.98
CA LEU A 108 0.32 2.22 -9.18
C LEU A 108 0.61 1.22 -10.31
N GLY A 109 1.72 0.49 -10.25
CA GLY A 109 2.08 -0.53 -11.25
C GLY A 109 1.12 -1.73 -11.26
N SER A 110 0.32 -1.92 -10.21
CA SER A 110 -0.74 -2.94 -10.14
C SER A 110 -2.16 -2.39 -10.37
N LYS A 111 -2.27 -1.09 -10.66
CA LYS A 111 -3.55 -0.37 -10.65
C LYS A 111 -3.93 0.12 -12.05
N SER A 112 -5.21 0.46 -12.19
CA SER A 112 -5.81 1.08 -13.38
C SER A 112 -6.87 2.10 -12.94
N ARG A 113 -7.48 2.81 -13.89
CA ARG A 113 -8.63 3.69 -13.61
C ARG A 113 -9.74 2.97 -12.84
N ALA A 114 -10.02 1.72 -13.18
CA ALA A 114 -11.05 0.92 -12.51
C ALA A 114 -10.74 0.67 -11.03
N SER A 115 -9.45 0.64 -10.64
CA SER A 115 -9.05 0.52 -9.24
C SER A 115 -9.45 1.73 -8.39
N PHE A 116 -9.81 2.85 -9.01
CA PHE A 116 -10.09 4.12 -8.34
C PHE A 116 -11.42 4.74 -8.78
N ALA A 117 -12.38 3.91 -9.16
CA ALA A 117 -13.68 4.35 -9.68
C ALA A 117 -14.49 5.21 -8.67
N SER A 118 -14.18 5.12 -7.37
CA SER A 118 -14.78 5.93 -6.31
C SER A 118 -14.10 7.28 -6.08
N LEU A 119 -12.95 7.54 -6.71
CA LEU A 119 -12.19 8.78 -6.55
C LEU A 119 -12.60 9.82 -7.59
N SER A 120 -12.29 11.09 -7.31
CA SER A 120 -12.54 12.17 -8.28
C SER A 120 -11.72 11.96 -9.56
N SER A 121 -12.31 12.30 -10.71
CA SER A 121 -11.61 12.22 -12.00
C SER A 121 -10.32 13.02 -11.98
N THR A 122 -10.32 14.21 -11.38
CA THR A 122 -9.13 15.06 -11.24
C THR A 122 -7.97 14.36 -10.53
N LEU A 123 -8.24 13.60 -9.46
CA LEU A 123 -7.20 12.83 -8.79
C LEU A 123 -6.75 11.66 -9.66
N VAL A 124 -7.69 10.92 -10.25
CA VAL A 124 -7.38 9.76 -11.11
C VAL A 124 -6.55 10.17 -12.34
N ASP A 125 -6.82 11.34 -12.93
CA ASP A 125 -6.11 11.88 -14.09
C ASP A 125 -4.64 12.16 -13.76
N LYS A 126 -4.33 12.57 -12.52
CA LYS A 126 -2.93 12.73 -12.05
C LYS A 126 -2.20 11.38 -11.96
N LEU A 127 -2.91 10.30 -11.65
CA LEU A 127 -2.33 8.97 -11.43
C LEU A 127 -2.21 8.15 -12.71
N GLU A 128 -3.11 8.39 -13.66
CA GLU A 128 -3.24 7.62 -14.89
C GLU A 128 -1.94 7.40 -15.66
N PRO A 129 -1.05 8.39 -15.83
CA PRO A 129 0.20 8.21 -16.56
C PRO A 129 1.15 7.15 -15.98
N TYR A 130 0.89 6.68 -14.75
CA TYR A 130 1.75 5.72 -14.04
C TYR A 130 1.11 4.35 -13.86
N PHE A 131 -0.16 4.18 -14.23
CA PHE A 131 -0.85 2.89 -14.10
C PHE A 131 -0.18 1.80 -14.93
N GLY A 132 0.04 0.64 -14.32
CA GLY A 132 0.64 -0.52 -14.98
C GLY A 132 2.14 -0.40 -15.27
N LEU A 133 2.75 0.77 -15.08
CA LEU A 133 4.20 0.94 -15.27
C LEU A 133 4.95 0.24 -14.14
N LYS A 134 5.99 -0.52 -14.52
CA LYS A 134 6.81 -1.32 -13.59
C LYS A 134 8.29 -1.20 -13.92
N ARG A 135 9.14 -1.51 -12.93
CA ARG A 135 10.60 -1.57 -13.09
C ARG A 135 11.16 -0.26 -13.68
N ASN A 136 12.12 -0.35 -14.59
CA ASN A 136 12.79 0.80 -15.18
C ASN A 136 11.83 1.77 -15.87
N LEU A 137 10.71 1.29 -16.44
CA LEU A 137 9.69 2.17 -17.04
C LEU A 137 8.98 3.04 -16.00
N ALA A 138 8.68 2.50 -14.82
CA ALA A 138 8.14 3.30 -13.72
C ALA A 138 9.17 4.31 -13.20
N ALA A 139 10.43 3.89 -13.08
CA ALA A 139 11.51 4.73 -12.59
C ALA A 139 11.78 5.90 -13.52
N CYS A 140 11.85 5.68 -14.83
CA CYS A 140 12.03 6.77 -15.79
C CYS A 140 10.78 7.66 -15.87
N ALA A 141 9.57 7.09 -15.86
CA ALA A 141 8.34 7.88 -15.91
C ALA A 141 8.22 8.87 -14.76
N VAL A 142 8.58 8.48 -13.52
CA VAL A 142 8.49 9.37 -12.36
C VAL A 142 9.62 10.42 -12.31
N ILE A 143 10.74 10.19 -13.01
CA ILE A 143 11.81 11.19 -13.18
C ILE A 143 11.35 12.26 -14.17
N GLU A 144 10.86 11.84 -15.33
CA GLU A 144 10.45 12.76 -16.41
C GLU A 144 9.17 13.50 -16.08
N ARG A 145 8.25 12.83 -15.41
CA ARG A 145 6.96 13.37 -14.99
C ARG A 145 6.86 13.17 -13.47
N PRO A 146 7.33 14.12 -12.65
CA PRO A 146 7.19 14.01 -11.21
C PRO A 146 5.72 14.04 -10.79
N LEU A 147 5.25 12.96 -10.18
CA LEU A 147 3.93 12.91 -9.54
C LEU A 147 3.97 13.61 -8.19
N ARG A 148 3.05 14.54 -7.94
CA ARG A 148 2.82 15.16 -6.63
C ARG A 148 1.33 15.26 -6.33
N LEU A 149 0.98 14.98 -5.08
CA LEU A 149 -0.36 15.11 -4.54
C LEU A 149 -0.36 16.08 -3.36
N THR A 150 -1.49 16.71 -3.08
CA THR A 150 -1.69 17.36 -1.78
C THR A 150 -1.80 16.30 -0.68
N LEU A 151 -1.66 16.72 0.59
CA LEU A 151 -1.87 15.83 1.73
C LEU A 151 -3.26 15.20 1.71
N GLU A 152 -4.29 15.99 1.39
CA GLU A 152 -5.67 15.52 1.28
C GLU A 152 -5.83 14.48 0.17
N GLU A 153 -5.29 14.76 -1.03
CA GLU A 153 -5.33 13.82 -2.15
C GLU A 153 -4.62 12.50 -1.83
N ALA A 154 -3.44 12.58 -1.20
CA ALA A 154 -2.67 11.39 -0.82
C ALA A 154 -3.38 10.56 0.26
N ASN A 155 -4.08 11.21 1.20
CA ASN A 155 -4.88 10.54 2.22
C ASN A 155 -6.08 9.83 1.59
N ILE A 156 -6.87 10.54 0.75
CA ILE A 156 -8.02 9.97 0.04
C ILE A 156 -7.59 8.75 -0.79
N LEU A 157 -6.49 8.86 -1.54
CA LEU A 157 -5.93 7.76 -2.32
C LEU A 157 -5.52 6.57 -1.44
N THR A 158 -4.79 6.86 -0.35
CA THR A 158 -4.31 5.84 0.58
C THR A 158 -5.47 5.10 1.23
N ASP A 159 -6.46 5.82 1.73
CA ASP A 159 -7.61 5.27 2.43
C ASP A 159 -8.45 4.40 1.50
N ALA A 160 -8.68 4.82 0.26
CA ALA A 160 -9.39 4.00 -0.73
C ALA A 160 -8.73 2.62 -0.90
N VAL A 161 -7.40 2.59 -1.12
CA VAL A 161 -6.67 1.32 -1.29
C VAL A 161 -6.64 0.50 0.00
N LYS A 162 -6.49 1.14 1.15
CA LYS A 162 -6.43 0.43 2.43
C LYS A 162 -7.79 -0.14 2.82
N ASN A 163 -8.89 0.53 2.49
CA ASN A 163 -10.24 0.00 2.70
C ASN A 163 -10.52 -1.25 1.84
N ASP A 164 -10.02 -1.29 0.60
CA ASP A 164 -10.08 -2.51 -0.23
C ASP A 164 -9.31 -3.67 0.42
N VAL A 165 -8.10 -3.39 0.92
CA VAL A 165 -7.27 -4.38 1.63
C VAL A 165 -7.96 -4.87 2.91
N VAL A 166 -8.54 -3.97 3.71
CA VAL A 166 -9.29 -4.34 4.92
C VAL A 166 -10.47 -5.25 4.56
N THR A 167 -11.18 -4.94 3.48
CA THR A 167 -12.29 -5.77 3.00
C THR A 167 -11.81 -7.15 2.56
N GLU A 168 -10.71 -7.23 1.83
CA GLU A 168 -10.11 -8.51 1.42
C GLU A 168 -9.67 -9.35 2.64
N VAL A 169 -8.96 -8.72 3.58
CA VAL A 169 -8.49 -9.37 4.81
C VAL A 169 -9.65 -9.85 5.65
N SER A 170 -10.68 -9.03 5.85
CA SER A 170 -11.90 -9.38 6.58
C SER A 170 -12.58 -10.61 5.97
N ASN A 171 -12.76 -10.60 4.65
CA ASN A 171 -13.36 -11.72 3.91
C ASN A 171 -12.50 -12.99 3.96
N ARG A 172 -11.17 -12.85 3.91
CA ARG A 172 -10.26 -14.00 4.06
C ARG A 172 -10.32 -14.55 5.48
N TYR A 173 -10.22 -13.70 6.49
CA TYR A 173 -10.30 -14.08 7.89
C TYR A 173 -11.60 -14.83 8.18
N ASN A 174 -12.75 -14.27 7.82
CA ASN A 174 -14.06 -14.87 8.09
C ASN A 174 -14.26 -16.23 7.41
N ARG A 175 -13.59 -16.49 6.28
CA ARG A 175 -13.60 -17.81 5.63
C ARG A 175 -12.68 -18.83 6.30
N ASN A 176 -11.62 -18.37 6.96
CA ASN A 176 -10.59 -19.22 7.54
C ASN A 176 -10.69 -19.37 9.06
N LYS A 177 -11.46 -18.52 9.73
CA LYS A 177 -11.66 -18.58 11.18
C LYS A 177 -12.31 -19.90 11.59
N ASP A 178 -11.96 -20.38 12.76
CA ASP A 178 -12.65 -21.52 13.37
C ASP A 178 -14.12 -21.14 13.67
N GLU A 179 -14.98 -22.15 13.80
CA GLU A 179 -16.42 -21.97 14.01
C GLU A 179 -16.71 -21.09 15.24
N ASN A 180 -15.97 -21.34 16.33
CA ASN A 180 -16.11 -20.63 17.61
C ASN A 180 -15.35 -19.29 17.66
N ALA A 181 -14.58 -18.94 16.62
CA ALA A 181 -13.88 -17.66 16.58
C ALA A 181 -14.83 -16.51 16.23
N LEU A 182 -14.53 -15.31 16.73
CA LEU A 182 -15.32 -14.11 16.43
C LEU A 182 -15.16 -13.73 14.95
N PRO A 183 -16.17 -13.15 14.28
CA PRO A 183 -15.97 -12.57 12.97
C PRO A 183 -14.98 -11.40 13.06
N PHE A 184 -14.25 -11.14 11.97
CA PHE A 184 -13.19 -10.12 11.91
C PHE A 184 -13.64 -8.77 12.46
N ALA A 185 -14.84 -8.32 12.08
CA ALA A 185 -15.38 -7.03 12.48
C ALA A 185 -15.67 -6.92 13.99
N SER A 186 -15.85 -8.04 14.69
CA SER A 186 -16.10 -8.07 16.14
C SER A 186 -14.81 -8.22 16.95
N LEU A 187 -13.65 -8.30 16.30
CA LEU A 187 -12.37 -8.27 17.00
C LEU A 187 -12.06 -6.84 17.47
N PRO A 188 -11.37 -6.67 18.61
CA PRO A 188 -10.79 -5.40 19.01
C PRO A 188 -10.03 -4.71 17.87
N ARG A 189 -10.15 -3.38 17.75
CA ARG A 189 -9.51 -2.58 16.71
C ARG A 189 -7.99 -2.78 16.65
N GLY A 190 -7.32 -2.97 17.80
CA GLY A 190 -5.88 -3.25 17.86
C GLY A 190 -5.52 -4.55 17.14
N ILE A 191 -6.31 -5.60 17.38
CA ILE A 191 -6.14 -6.92 16.74
C ILE A 191 -6.41 -6.83 15.24
N ARG A 192 -7.53 -6.21 14.82
CA ARG A 192 -7.84 -5.98 13.40
C ARG A 192 -6.70 -5.25 12.68
N THR A 193 -6.16 -4.21 13.32
CA THR A 193 -5.06 -3.39 12.79
C THR A 193 -3.79 -4.22 12.62
N ALA A 194 -3.42 -5.04 13.60
CA ALA A 194 -2.23 -5.90 13.52
C ALA A 194 -2.35 -6.92 12.37
N ILE A 195 -3.50 -7.59 12.24
CA ILE A 195 -3.76 -8.57 11.17
C ILE A 195 -3.61 -7.91 9.79
N VAL A 196 -4.21 -6.74 9.58
CA VAL A 196 -4.12 -6.01 8.30
C VAL A 196 -2.70 -5.51 8.05
N SER A 197 -1.97 -5.08 9.09
CA SER A 197 -0.57 -4.65 8.95
C SER A 197 0.37 -5.78 8.52
N VAL A 198 0.18 -7.00 9.04
CA VAL A 198 0.94 -8.19 8.57
C VAL A 198 0.61 -8.50 7.11
N TRP A 199 -0.67 -8.45 6.74
CA TRP A 199 -1.10 -8.64 5.34
C TRP A 199 -0.50 -7.61 4.40
N CYS A 200 -0.42 -6.33 4.78
CA CYS A 200 0.17 -5.29 3.93
C CYS A 200 1.62 -5.58 3.54
N GLN A 201 2.40 -6.25 4.41
CA GLN A 201 3.80 -6.57 4.11
C GLN A 201 3.99 -7.84 3.29
N PHE A 202 3.15 -8.84 3.53
CA PHE A 202 3.39 -10.21 3.03
C PHE A 202 2.31 -10.70 2.07
N GLY A 203 1.21 -9.97 1.92
CA GLY A 203 0.04 -10.37 1.16
C GLY A 203 -0.60 -11.62 1.76
N SER A 204 -0.47 -12.74 1.06
CA SER A 204 -1.17 -13.99 1.36
C SER A 204 -0.73 -14.65 2.68
N PRO A 205 -1.67 -15.28 3.44
CA PRO A 205 -1.38 -16.02 4.66
C PRO A 205 -0.34 -17.14 4.52
N SER A 206 -0.17 -17.68 3.31
CA SER A 206 0.86 -18.69 3.03
C SER A 206 2.29 -18.21 3.31
N ALA A 207 2.52 -16.89 3.33
CA ALA A 207 3.81 -16.30 3.71
C ALA A 207 4.04 -16.23 5.22
N TYR A 208 2.98 -16.34 6.04
CA TYR A 208 3.03 -16.24 7.51
C TYR A 208 2.03 -17.22 8.18
N PRO A 209 2.10 -18.53 7.88
CA PRO A 209 1.03 -19.48 8.18
C PRO A 209 0.80 -19.69 9.68
N LYS A 210 1.84 -19.57 10.52
CA LYS A 210 1.72 -19.71 11.97
C LYS A 210 0.90 -18.57 12.57
N PHE A 211 1.30 -17.33 12.30
CA PHE A 211 0.58 -16.15 12.78
C PHE A 211 -0.88 -16.18 12.33
N TRP A 212 -1.11 -16.44 11.04
CA TRP A 212 -2.47 -16.54 10.51
C TRP A 212 -3.29 -17.62 11.21
N GLY A 213 -2.71 -18.82 11.37
CA GLY A 213 -3.38 -19.94 12.05
C GLY A 213 -3.76 -19.63 13.50
N PHE A 214 -2.94 -18.88 14.23
CA PHE A 214 -3.26 -18.48 15.61
C PHE A 214 -4.40 -17.45 15.67
N VAL A 215 -4.38 -16.41 14.81
CA VAL A 215 -5.41 -15.36 14.85
C VAL A 215 -6.78 -15.87 14.38
N THR A 216 -6.83 -16.86 13.49
CA THR A 216 -8.09 -17.49 13.05
C THR A 216 -8.70 -18.42 14.10
N LYS A 217 -7.96 -18.73 15.16
CA LYS A 217 -8.39 -19.60 16.28
C LYS A 217 -8.54 -18.87 17.61
N ASN A 218 -8.42 -17.54 17.60
CA ASN A 218 -8.34 -16.70 18.80
C ASN A 218 -7.20 -17.09 19.77
N GLU A 219 -6.11 -17.70 19.28
CA GLU A 219 -4.95 -18.06 20.09
C GLU A 219 -4.00 -16.87 20.28
N TRP A 220 -4.49 -15.78 20.89
CA TRP A 220 -3.81 -14.49 20.91
C TRP A 220 -2.42 -14.52 21.54
N ASN A 221 -2.24 -15.25 22.65
CA ASN A 221 -0.94 -15.43 23.27
C ASN A 221 0.08 -16.11 22.34
N ASN A 222 -0.36 -17.05 21.50
CA ASN A 222 0.50 -17.69 20.52
C ASN A 222 0.80 -16.75 19.34
N ALA A 223 -0.20 -15.98 18.90
CA ALA A 223 -0.01 -14.95 17.87
C ALA A 223 1.01 -13.88 18.29
N ILE A 224 0.91 -13.37 19.53
CA ILE A 224 1.89 -12.44 20.13
C ILE A 224 3.28 -13.06 20.13
N LYS A 225 3.44 -14.29 20.66
CA LYS A 225 4.73 -14.99 20.70
C LYS A 225 5.33 -15.19 19.30
N GLU A 226 4.50 -15.51 18.31
CA GLU A 226 4.94 -15.65 16.91
C GLU A 226 5.45 -14.32 16.36
N LEU A 227 4.73 -13.21 16.56
CA LEU A 227 5.17 -11.88 16.12
C LEU A 227 6.50 -11.46 16.77
N ARG A 228 6.67 -11.68 18.09
CA ARG A 228 7.92 -11.36 18.80
C ARG A 228 9.11 -12.19 18.30
N ASN A 229 8.87 -13.38 17.76
CA ASN A 229 9.91 -14.30 17.27
C ASN A 229 9.93 -14.43 15.75
N PHE A 230 9.23 -13.55 15.02
CA PHE A 230 8.89 -13.72 13.61
C PHE A 230 10.10 -14.01 12.71
N TYR A 231 11.26 -13.43 13.02
CA TYR A 231 12.50 -13.56 12.24
C TYR A 231 13.60 -14.40 12.90
N LYS A 232 13.31 -15.11 14.01
CA LYS A 232 14.34 -15.81 14.81
C LYS A 232 14.99 -17.02 14.11
N ASN A 233 14.51 -17.42 12.92
CA ASN A 233 15.09 -18.48 12.09
C ASN A 233 15.75 -17.93 10.80
N PRO A 234 17.04 -17.55 10.84
CA PRO A 234 17.72 -16.82 9.77
C PRO A 234 18.05 -17.63 8.50
N ASN A 235 17.95 -18.97 8.53
CA ASN A 235 18.30 -19.81 7.37
C ASN A 235 17.23 -19.82 6.25
N LYS A 236 16.08 -19.13 6.43
CA LYS A 236 14.97 -19.13 5.46
C LYS A 236 14.25 -17.79 5.29
N GLN A 237 14.68 -16.70 5.94
CA GLN A 237 13.94 -15.43 5.90
C GLN A 237 14.90 -14.24 5.87
N ALA A 238 14.59 -13.26 5.02
CA ALA A 238 15.33 -11.99 4.94
C ALA A 238 15.28 -11.25 6.29
N LYS A 239 16.36 -10.50 6.63
CA LYS A 239 16.38 -9.60 7.80
C LYS A 239 15.26 -8.57 7.67
N GLY A 240 14.16 -8.76 8.41
CA GLY A 240 13.07 -7.80 8.52
C GLY A 240 13.22 -6.90 9.75
N ASP A 241 12.45 -5.81 9.77
CA ASP A 241 12.35 -4.93 10.94
C ASP A 241 11.50 -5.60 12.03
N LEU A 242 12.17 -6.17 13.04
CA LEU A 242 11.50 -6.77 14.19
C LEU A 242 10.69 -5.72 14.98
N LYS A 243 11.00 -4.42 14.85
CA LYS A 243 10.26 -3.35 15.52
C LYS A 243 8.79 -3.38 15.11
N ARG A 244 8.47 -3.46 13.82
CA ARG A 244 7.07 -3.49 13.37
C ARG A 244 6.31 -4.72 13.89
N ARG A 245 6.93 -5.90 13.88
CA ARG A 245 6.29 -7.11 14.43
C ARG A 245 6.09 -7.00 15.95
N ASN A 246 7.03 -6.38 16.66
CA ASN A 246 6.88 -6.08 18.08
C ASN A 246 5.75 -5.06 18.33
N ASP A 247 5.66 -4.00 17.54
CA ASP A 247 4.62 -2.99 17.67
C ASP A 247 3.23 -3.57 17.33
N GLU A 248 3.13 -4.52 16.40
CA GLU A 248 1.90 -5.27 16.14
C GLU A 248 1.51 -6.19 17.30
N ALA A 249 2.50 -6.81 17.94
CA ALA A 249 2.27 -7.61 19.13
C ALA A 249 1.82 -6.73 20.31
N ASP A 250 2.42 -5.54 20.49
CA ASP A 250 2.05 -4.56 21.50
C ASP A 250 0.55 -4.18 21.38
N ILE A 251 0.07 -3.88 20.17
CA ILE A 251 -1.34 -3.45 19.98
C ILE A 251 -2.34 -4.61 20.07
N ILE A 252 -1.90 -5.86 19.92
CA ILE A 252 -2.74 -7.03 20.24
C ILE A 252 -2.81 -7.18 21.76
N GLU A 253 -1.67 -7.14 22.45
CA GLU A 253 -1.58 -7.29 23.91
C GLU A 253 -2.43 -6.25 24.63
N ALA A 254 -2.27 -4.96 24.29
CA ALA A 254 -3.05 -3.87 24.89
C ALA A 254 -4.55 -3.89 24.54
N ALA A 255 -4.96 -4.61 23.49
CA ALA A 255 -6.37 -4.74 23.11
C ALA A 255 -7.09 -5.89 23.82
N LEU A 256 -6.35 -6.71 24.59
CA LEU A 256 -6.87 -7.82 25.40
C LEU A 256 -7.04 -7.44 26.88
N GLU A 257 -6.46 -6.31 27.30
CA GLU A 257 -6.62 -5.72 28.64
C GLU A 257 -7.98 -5.00 28.77
#